data_AF-A0A2M9ELS4-F1
#
_entry.id   AF-A0A2M9ELS4-F1
#
_cell.length_a   1.000
_cell.length_b   1.000
_cell.length_c   1.000
_cell.angle_alpha   90.00
_cell.angle_beta   90.00
_cell.angle_gamma   90.00
#
_symmetry.space_group_name_H-M   'P 1'
#
loop_
_entity.id
_entity.type
_entity.pdbx_description
1 polymer ?
#
loop_
_entity_poly.entity_id
_entity_poly.type
_entity_poly.pdbx_seq_one_letter_code
_entity_poly.pdbx_strand_id
1 'polypeptide(L)'
;MQAQGQTPDGAPEKTEPALDILEAFRRVGEGSKASLASTFASVRALRALVLADIALARSALGRSVAFTAIAVVFGAVGGLLLMAALVAALVTYLKLSWWLSLLLVGLFCLAATAFSAWRALAYFEHTQMHATRRQLAKMGLGTDEGKNTPSAADDGHN
;
A
#
# COMPACT_ATOMS: atom_id res chain seq x y z
N MET A 1 42.87 -77.42 1.92
CA MET A 1 42.20 -77.28 0.61
C MET A 1 41.75 -75.82 0.52
N GLN A 2 42.59 -74.84 0.13
CA GLN A 2 43.17 -74.50 -1.18
C GLN A 2 42.15 -74.22 -2.31
N ALA A 3 42.52 -73.22 -3.14
CA ALA A 3 41.85 -72.59 -4.28
C ALA A 3 40.90 -71.44 -3.88
N GLN A 4 41.33 -70.17 -3.80
CA GLN A 4 42.09 -69.35 -4.74
C GLN A 4 41.55 -69.43 -6.17
N GLY A 5 40.68 -68.46 -6.50
CA GLY A 5 40.35 -68.06 -7.87
C GLY A 5 40.72 -66.60 -8.05
N GLN A 6 41.99 -66.34 -8.34
CA GLN A 6 42.46 -65.14 -9.05
C GLN A 6 41.87 -65.24 -10.47
N THR A 7 41.38 -64.19 -11.12
CA THR A 7 42.06 -63.26 -12.06
C THR A 7 40.94 -62.72 -12.99
N PRO A 8 41.14 -61.70 -13.85
CA PRO A 8 42.10 -60.60 -13.88
C PRO A 8 41.39 -59.22 -14.02
N ASP A 9 42.23 -58.20 -13.93
CA ASP A 9 42.08 -56.82 -14.39
C ASP A 9 41.06 -56.56 -15.52
N GLY A 10 40.31 -55.48 -15.36
CA GLY A 10 39.37 -54.97 -16.35
C GLY A 10 39.01 -53.50 -16.06
N ALA A 11 39.99 -52.61 -16.01
CA ALA A 11 39.76 -51.22 -16.36
C ALA A 11 39.96 -51.09 -17.89
N PRO A 12 39.07 -50.40 -18.63
CA PRO A 12 39.06 -48.94 -18.55
C PRO A 12 37.68 -48.27 -18.66
N GLU A 13 37.61 -47.07 -18.07
CA GLU A 13 36.91 -45.88 -18.55
C GLU A 13 35.42 -45.91 -18.95
N LYS A 14 34.66 -45.14 -18.15
CA LYS A 14 33.82 -44.01 -18.61
C LYS A 14 32.57 -44.32 -19.46
N THR A 15 31.49 -44.72 -18.77
CA THR A 15 30.14 -44.27 -19.14
C THR A 15 29.37 -43.62 -17.97
N GLU A 16 29.93 -43.61 -16.76
CA GLU A 16 29.18 -43.27 -15.54
C GLU A 16 29.47 -41.91 -14.84
N PRO A 17 29.86 -40.81 -15.52
CA PRO A 17 29.68 -39.48 -14.94
C PRO A 17 28.34 -38.85 -15.34
N ALA A 18 27.81 -39.18 -16.54
CA ALA A 18 26.60 -38.56 -17.06
C ALA A 18 25.33 -39.05 -16.34
N LEU A 19 25.27 -40.33 -15.95
CA LEU A 19 24.14 -40.89 -15.21
C LEU A 19 24.06 -40.35 -13.78
N ASP A 20 25.21 -40.18 -13.12
CA ASP A 20 25.30 -39.68 -11.74
C ASP A 20 25.00 -38.16 -11.66
N ILE A 21 25.44 -37.37 -12.64
CA ILE A 21 25.06 -35.95 -12.74
C ILE A 21 23.56 -35.80 -13.02
N LEU A 22 22.98 -36.63 -13.90
CA LEU A 22 21.53 -36.61 -14.17
C LEU A 22 20.73 -36.99 -12.91
N GLU A 23 21.18 -37.97 -12.14
CA GLU A 23 20.57 -38.40 -10.88
C GLU A 23 20.71 -37.33 -9.79
N ALA A 24 21.87 -36.66 -9.70
CA ALA A 24 22.09 -35.52 -8.82
C ALA A 24 21.19 -34.33 -9.19
N PHE A 25 21.04 -34.03 -10.49
CA PHE A 25 20.09 -33.02 -10.99
C PHE A 25 18.63 -33.42 -10.71
N ARG A 26 18.29 -34.70 -10.79
CA ARG A 26 16.95 -35.20 -10.47
C ARG A 26 16.65 -35.07 -8.98
N ARG A 27 17.59 -35.44 -8.11
CA ARG A 27 17.50 -35.26 -6.65
C ARG A 27 17.42 -33.79 -6.26
N VAL A 28 18.24 -32.93 -6.87
CA VAL A 28 18.19 -31.47 -6.67
C VAL A 28 16.86 -30.90 -7.18
N GLY A 29 16.35 -31.40 -8.32
CA GLY A 29 15.06 -31.01 -8.87
C GLY A 29 13.88 -31.43 -8.00
N GLU A 30 13.90 -32.63 -7.42
CA GLU A 30 12.89 -33.10 -6.46
C GLU A 30 12.97 -32.35 -5.13
N GLY A 31 14.18 -32.09 -4.62
CA GLY A 31 14.40 -31.23 -3.45
C GLY A 31 13.88 -29.81 -3.69
N SER A 32 14.12 -29.25 -4.88
CA SER A 32 13.62 -27.92 -5.27
C SER A 32 12.10 -27.89 -5.38
N LYS A 33 11.48 -28.94 -5.92
CA LYS A 33 10.02 -29.09 -5.98
C LYS A 33 9.41 -29.18 -4.58
N ALA A 34 10.05 -29.91 -3.66
CA ALA A 34 9.63 -29.99 -2.27
C ALA A 34 9.78 -28.64 -1.54
N SER A 35 10.87 -27.91 -1.77
CA SER A 35 11.08 -26.55 -1.23
C SER A 35 10.06 -25.54 -1.78
N LEU A 36 9.76 -25.59 -3.08
CA LEU A 36 8.73 -24.76 -3.71
C LEU A 36 7.34 -25.05 -3.15
N ALA A 37 7.00 -26.33 -2.95
CA ALA A 37 5.72 -26.73 -2.33
C ALA A 37 5.60 -26.20 -0.89
N SER A 38 6.68 -26.28 -0.10
CA SER A 38 6.70 -25.75 1.28
C SER A 38 6.56 -24.22 1.32
N THR A 39 7.19 -23.51 0.38
CA THR A 39 7.10 -22.05 0.26
C THR A 39 5.70 -21.62 -0.13
N PHE A 40 5.06 -22.35 -1.06
CA PHE A 40 3.68 -22.09 -1.44
C PHE A 40 2.71 -22.30 -0.27
N ALA A 41 2.95 -23.31 0.56
CA ALA A 41 2.19 -23.53 1.79
C ALA A 41 2.34 -22.37 2.78
N SER A 42 3.57 -21.86 2.98
CA SER A 42 3.83 -20.68 3.84
C SER A 42 3.16 -19.41 3.31
N VAL A 43 3.23 -19.15 2.00
CA VAL A 43 2.54 -18.02 1.36
C VAL A 43 1.03 -18.14 1.51
N ARG A 44 0.47 -19.35 1.37
CA ARG A 44 -0.97 -19.58 1.55
C ARG A 44 -1.42 -19.38 3.00
N ALA A 45 -0.60 -19.78 3.97
CA ALA A 45 -0.85 -19.53 5.39
C ALA A 45 -0.79 -18.03 5.73
N LEU A 46 0.22 -17.31 5.23
CA LEU A 46 0.32 -15.85 5.35
C LEU A 46 -0.89 -15.14 4.73
N ARG A 47 -1.32 -15.59 3.53
CA ARG A 47 -2.51 -15.04 2.87
C ARG A 47 -3.78 -15.29 3.69
N ALA A 48 -3.93 -16.48 4.29
CA ALA A 48 -5.06 -16.79 5.14
C ALA A 48 -5.08 -15.91 6.42
N LEU A 49 -3.92 -15.67 7.03
CA LEU A 49 -3.78 -14.79 8.18
C LEU A 49 -4.13 -13.33 7.83
N VAL A 50 -3.60 -12.81 6.71
CA VAL A 50 -3.93 -11.46 6.22
C VAL A 50 -5.43 -11.31 5.93
N LEU A 51 -6.06 -12.33 5.34
CA LEU A 51 -7.52 -12.30 5.12
C LEU A 51 -8.30 -12.35 6.42
N ALA A 52 -7.83 -13.09 7.43
CA ALA A 52 -8.42 -13.13 8.76
C ALA A 52 -8.27 -11.77 9.48
N ASP A 53 -7.11 -11.13 9.38
CA ASP A 53 -6.87 -9.79 9.92
C ASP A 53 -7.77 -8.74 9.25
N ILE A 54 -7.97 -8.82 7.92
CA ILE A 54 -8.91 -7.96 7.19
C ILE A 54 -10.35 -8.20 7.65
N ALA A 55 -10.75 -9.44 7.91
CA ALA A 55 -12.08 -9.77 8.40
C ALA A 55 -12.33 -9.26 9.84
N LEU A 56 -11.33 -9.41 10.72
CA LEU A 56 -11.31 -8.84 12.07
C LEU A 56 -11.37 -7.31 12.02
N ALA A 57 -10.52 -6.70 11.20
CA ALA A 57 -10.48 -5.26 10.98
C ALA A 57 -11.82 -4.73 10.45
N ARG A 58 -12.49 -5.41 9.50
CA ARG A 58 -13.78 -4.97 8.96
C ARG A 58 -14.87 -4.85 10.03
N SER A 59 -14.85 -5.75 11.04
CA SER A 59 -15.84 -5.74 12.13
C SER A 59 -15.65 -4.60 13.14
N ALA A 60 -14.38 -4.24 13.41
CA ALA A 60 -14.03 -3.14 14.30
C ALA A 60 -14.05 -1.78 13.59
N LEU A 61 -13.54 -1.73 12.35
CA LEU A 61 -13.51 -0.54 11.50
C LEU A 61 -14.92 -0.05 11.15
N GLY A 62 -15.85 -0.95 10.85
CA GLY A 62 -17.23 -0.54 10.55
C GLY A 62 -17.86 0.25 11.70
N ARG A 63 -17.61 -0.19 12.94
CA ARG A 63 -18.14 0.48 14.14
C ARG A 63 -17.34 1.74 14.49
N SER A 64 -16.01 1.72 14.36
CA SER A 64 -15.20 2.91 14.60
C SER A 64 -15.53 4.01 13.60
N VAL A 65 -15.70 3.70 12.31
CA VAL A 65 -16.11 4.68 11.27
C VAL A 65 -17.49 5.25 11.57
N ALA A 66 -18.45 4.41 11.98
CA ALA A 66 -19.76 4.89 12.40
C ALA A 66 -19.67 5.85 13.59
N PHE A 67 -18.90 5.51 14.63
CA PHE A 67 -18.67 6.40 15.76
C PHE A 67 -17.88 7.65 15.38
N THR A 68 -16.91 7.57 14.46
CA THR A 68 -16.19 8.73 13.93
C THR A 68 -17.14 9.67 13.21
N ALA A 69 -18.05 9.15 12.37
CA ALA A 69 -19.05 9.97 11.69
C ALA A 69 -19.98 10.67 12.71
N ILE A 70 -20.47 9.94 13.71
CA ILE A 70 -21.29 10.50 14.79
C ILE A 70 -20.51 11.58 15.55
N ALA A 71 -19.25 11.32 15.90
CA ALA A 71 -18.39 12.26 16.60
C ALA A 71 -18.11 13.54 15.78
N VAL A 72 -17.96 13.43 14.45
CA VAL A 72 -17.82 14.59 13.56
C VAL A 72 -19.10 15.43 13.53
N VAL A 73 -20.27 14.80 13.40
CA VAL A 73 -21.54 15.51 13.39
C VAL A 73 -21.79 16.21 14.73
N PHE A 74 -21.66 15.49 15.85
CA PHE A 74 -21.82 16.07 17.18
C PHE A 74 -20.74 17.10 17.51
N GLY A 75 -19.51 16.89 17.05
CA GLY A 75 -18.42 17.86 17.19
C GLY A 75 -18.70 19.14 16.43
N ALA A 76 -19.26 19.05 15.22
CA ALA A 76 -19.67 20.22 14.44
C ALA A 76 -20.83 20.98 15.12
N VAL A 77 -21.87 20.27 15.55
CA VAL A 77 -23.03 20.88 16.23
C VAL A 77 -22.61 21.51 17.56
N GLY A 78 -21.84 20.77 18.37
CA GLY A 78 -21.30 21.27 19.64
C GLY A 78 -20.35 22.45 19.45
N GLY A 79 -19.50 22.43 18.41
CA GLY A 79 -18.63 23.54 18.05
C GLY A 79 -19.42 24.79 17.69
N LEU A 80 -20.49 24.68 16.88
CA LEU A 80 -21.37 25.81 16.55
C LEU A 80 -22.05 26.39 17.79
N LEU A 81 -22.57 25.52 18.67
CA LEU A 81 -23.16 25.94 19.94
C LEU A 81 -22.13 26.61 20.85
N LEU A 82 -20.91 26.09 20.90
CA LEU A 82 -19.81 26.67 21.67
C LEU A 82 -19.43 28.05 21.14
N MET A 83 -19.38 28.25 19.81
CA MET A 83 -19.13 29.57 19.22
C MET A 83 -20.26 30.54 19.54
N ALA A 84 -21.52 30.11 19.44
CA ALA A 84 -22.67 30.94 19.81
C ALA A 84 -22.61 31.32 21.29
N ALA A 85 -22.29 30.36 22.17
CA ALA A 85 -22.12 30.60 23.60
C ALA A 85 -20.94 31.54 23.89
N LEU A 86 -19.83 31.41 23.14
CA LEU A 86 -18.66 32.28 23.29
C LEU A 86 -18.99 33.73 22.87
N VAL A 87 -19.68 33.92 21.75
CA VAL A 87 -20.19 35.25 21.34
C VAL A 87 -21.11 35.82 22.42
N ALA A 88 -22.08 35.02 22.89
CA ALA A 88 -23.00 35.44 23.94
C ALA A 88 -22.26 35.83 25.23
N ALA A 89 -21.27 35.04 25.65
CA ALA A 89 -20.45 35.30 26.83
C ALA A 89 -19.62 36.59 26.68
N LEU A 90 -19.03 36.85 25.50
CA LEU A 90 -18.29 38.08 25.25
C LEU A 90 -19.20 39.32 25.33
N VAL A 91 -20.41 39.20 24.81
CA VAL A 91 -21.40 40.29 24.88
C VAL A 91 -21.88 40.51 26.31
N THR A 92 -22.15 39.46 27.09
CA THR A 92 -22.69 39.60 28.45
C THR A 92 -21.64 40.01 29.49
N TYR A 93 -20.48 39.36 29.50
CA TYR A 93 -19.46 39.60 30.54
C TYR A 93 -18.55 40.78 30.23
N LEU A 94 -18.14 40.96 28.98
CA LEU A 94 -17.22 42.04 28.58
C LEU A 94 -17.98 43.28 28.08
N LYS A 95 -19.33 43.23 28.00
CA LYS A 95 -20.18 44.27 27.40
C LYS A 95 -19.68 44.71 26.02
N LEU A 96 -19.05 43.78 25.31
CA LEU A 96 -18.37 44.06 24.06
C LEU A 96 -19.40 44.31 22.96
N SER A 97 -19.08 45.19 22.00
CA SER A 97 -19.93 45.41 20.83
C SER A 97 -20.20 44.08 20.11
N TRP A 98 -21.43 43.89 19.66
CA TRP A 98 -21.88 42.69 18.97
C TRP A 98 -21.00 42.38 17.75
N TRP A 99 -20.62 43.41 16.98
CA TRP A 99 -19.70 43.29 15.84
C TRP A 99 -18.31 42.82 16.26
N LEU A 100 -17.77 43.33 17.36
CA LEU A 100 -16.44 42.99 17.81
C LEU A 100 -16.38 41.54 18.33
N SER A 101 -17.44 41.08 18.97
CA SER A 101 -17.57 39.69 19.42
C SER A 101 -17.63 38.72 18.23
N LEU A 102 -18.41 39.06 17.19
CA LEU A 102 -18.47 38.28 15.95
C LEU A 102 -17.12 38.26 15.22
N LEU A 103 -16.42 39.39 15.18
CA LEU A 103 -15.10 39.49 14.53
C LEU A 103 -14.06 38.65 15.27
N LEU A 104 -14.01 38.72 16.60
CA LEU A 104 -13.08 37.93 17.42
C LEU A 104 -13.33 36.42 17.28
N VAL A 105 -14.58 35.99 17.36
CA VAL A 105 -14.93 34.57 17.17
C VAL A 105 -14.67 34.12 15.73
N GLY A 106 -14.96 34.97 14.74
CA GLY A 106 -14.64 34.71 13.34
C GLY A 106 -13.14 34.55 13.11
N LEU A 107 -12.32 35.43 13.70
CA LEU A 107 -10.86 35.34 13.62
C LEU A 107 -10.34 34.06 14.28
N PHE A 108 -10.93 33.68 15.42
CA PHE A 108 -10.62 32.41 16.08
C PHE A 108 -10.93 31.20 15.19
N CYS A 109 -12.10 31.17 14.55
CA CYS A 109 -12.45 30.12 13.58
C CYS A 109 -11.49 30.10 12.38
N LEU A 110 -11.09 31.26 11.87
CA LEU A 110 -10.13 31.35 10.77
C LEU A 110 -8.76 30.78 11.18
N ALA A 111 -8.30 31.11 12.38
CA ALA A 111 -7.05 30.59 12.94
C ALA A 111 -7.12 29.07 13.16
N ALA A 112 -8.21 28.56 13.73
CA ALA A 112 -8.43 27.12 13.92
C ALA A 112 -8.49 26.37 12.58
N THR A 113 -9.12 26.95 11.56
CA THR A 113 -9.19 26.40 10.20
C THR A 113 -7.80 26.37 9.56
N ALA A 114 -7.06 27.47 9.63
CA ALA A 114 -5.68 27.56 9.13
C ALA A 114 -4.76 26.55 9.82
N PHE A 115 -4.86 26.41 11.14
CA PHE A 115 -4.10 25.43 11.91
C PHE A 115 -4.44 23.99 11.52
N SER A 116 -5.74 23.69 11.34
CA SER A 116 -6.20 22.37 10.91
C SER A 116 -5.71 22.03 9.50
N ALA A 117 -5.79 22.98 8.58
CA ALA A 117 -5.28 22.84 7.22
C ALA A 117 -3.75 22.67 7.19
N TRP A 118 -3.02 23.45 8.00
CA TRP A 118 -1.57 23.32 8.12
C TRP A 118 -1.18 21.95 8.70
N ARG A 119 -1.89 21.48 9.73
CA ARG A 119 -1.67 20.14 10.28
C ARG A 119 -1.94 19.07 9.25
N ALA A 120 -3.04 19.17 8.50
CA ALA A 120 -3.34 18.24 7.41
C ALA A 120 -2.22 18.21 6.37
N LEU A 121 -1.73 19.38 5.92
CA LEU A 121 -0.62 19.49 4.97
C LEU A 121 0.69 18.91 5.53
N ALA A 122 1.02 19.17 6.79
CA ALA A 122 2.18 18.59 7.44
C ALA A 122 2.08 17.05 7.54
N TYR A 123 0.89 16.50 7.80
CA TYR A 123 0.67 15.05 7.75
C TYR A 123 0.82 14.50 6.32
N PHE A 124 0.36 15.23 5.30
CA PHE A 124 0.57 14.87 3.89
C PHE A 124 2.05 14.92 3.49
N GLU A 125 2.83 15.81 4.09
CA GLU A 125 4.28 15.90 3.88
C GLU A 125 5.02 14.67 4.44
N HIS A 126 4.59 14.15 5.58
CA HIS A 126 5.09 12.87 6.12
C HIS A 126 4.55 11.63 5.39
N THR A 127 3.43 11.78 4.69
CA THR A 127 2.79 10.70 3.91
C THR A 127 3.01 10.89 2.41
N GLN A 128 4.08 11.57 2.01
CA GLN A 128 4.44 11.76 0.60
C GLN A 128 4.53 10.39 -0.09
N MET A 129 3.46 10.13 -0.84
CA MET A 129 3.23 9.05 -1.78
C MET A 129 4.18 9.14 -2.98
N HIS A 130 5.50 9.20 -2.75
CA HIS A 130 6.48 9.03 -3.82
C HIS A 130 6.31 7.67 -4.51
N ALA A 131 5.85 6.65 -3.78
CA ALA A 131 5.47 5.35 -4.31
C ALA A 131 4.22 5.43 -5.21
N THR A 132 3.14 6.08 -4.77
CA THR A 132 1.89 6.17 -5.54
C THR A 132 2.03 7.09 -6.75
N ARG A 133 2.83 8.17 -6.68
CA ARG A 133 3.14 9.02 -7.83
C ARG A 133 3.96 8.27 -8.90
N ARG A 134 4.92 7.44 -8.47
CA ARG A 134 5.63 6.50 -9.38
C ARG A 134 4.74 5.38 -9.89
N GLN A 135 3.80 4.88 -9.09
CA GLN A 135 2.89 3.82 -9.50
C GLN A 135 1.80 4.31 -10.47
N LEU A 136 1.26 5.50 -10.28
CA LEU A 136 0.37 6.16 -11.24
C LEU A 136 1.10 6.51 -12.55
N ALA A 137 2.35 6.99 -12.47
CA ALA A 137 3.17 7.20 -13.65
C ALA A 137 3.48 5.89 -14.40
N LYS A 138 3.69 4.77 -13.69
CA LYS A 138 3.84 3.44 -14.29
C LYS A 138 2.54 2.84 -14.84
N MET A 139 1.38 3.33 -14.40
CA MET A 139 0.05 2.90 -14.85
C MET A 139 -0.48 3.69 -16.07
N GLY A 140 0.34 4.55 -16.70
CA GLY A 140 0.05 5.09 -18.04
C GLY A 140 -1.02 6.18 -18.12
N LEU A 141 -1.52 6.71 -17.01
CA LEU A 141 -2.61 7.70 -16.97
C LEU A 141 -2.19 9.15 -17.35
N GLY A 142 -1.15 9.37 -18.17
CA GLY A 142 -0.69 10.74 -18.42
C GLY A 142 0.31 11.03 -19.52
N THR A 143 0.66 10.11 -20.42
CA THR A 143 1.54 10.49 -21.54
C THR A 143 1.33 9.56 -22.74
N ASP A 144 0.88 10.16 -23.85
CA ASP A 144 1.01 9.73 -25.25
C ASP A 144 0.00 8.74 -25.87
N GLU A 145 -1.27 9.12 -25.98
CA GLU A 145 -2.13 8.73 -27.14
C GLU A 145 -2.25 9.86 -28.17
N GLY A 146 -1.17 10.63 -28.35
CA GLY A 146 -1.09 11.75 -29.27
C GLY A 146 0.20 11.77 -30.06
N LYS A 147 0.71 10.60 -30.48
CA LYS A 147 1.89 10.51 -31.33
C LYS A 147 1.51 10.05 -32.74
N ASN A 148 1.23 11.04 -33.57
CA ASN A 148 1.60 11.10 -34.98
C ASN A 148 1.26 9.84 -35.81
N THR A 149 0.04 9.76 -36.33
CA THR A 149 -0.14 9.21 -37.68
C THR A 149 0.70 10.06 -38.65
N PRO A 150 1.69 9.49 -39.36
CA PRO A 150 2.34 10.21 -40.44
C PRO A 150 1.26 10.51 -41.49
N SER A 151 1.16 11.78 -41.87
CA SER A 151 0.45 12.21 -43.07
C SER A 151 1.07 11.48 -44.27
N ALA A 152 0.45 10.40 -44.72
CA ALA A 152 0.75 9.76 -46.00
C ALA A 152 0.13 10.58 -47.13
N ALA A 153 0.65 11.78 -47.33
CA ALA A 153 0.28 12.67 -48.42
C ALA A 153 1.54 13.30 -49.00
N ASP A 154 2.36 12.48 -49.65
CA ASP A 154 3.31 12.91 -50.68
C ASP A 154 3.77 11.69 -51.50
N ASP A 155 2.88 11.17 -52.33
CA ASP A 155 3.27 10.32 -53.46
C ASP A 155 2.99 11.12 -54.73
N GLY A 156 4.03 11.81 -55.20
CA GLY A 156 4.02 12.55 -56.45
C GLY A 156 3.76 11.63 -57.65
N HIS A 157 2.90 12.11 -58.55
CA HIS A 157 2.91 11.65 -59.94
C HIS A 157 2.99 12.87 -60.86
N ASN A 158 4.12 12.88 -61.57
CA ASN A 158 4.52 13.74 -62.67
C ASN A 158 3.74 13.40 -63.96
#